data_AF-A0A2S5QWU3-F1
#
_entry.id   AF-A0A2S5QWU3-F1
#
_cell.length_a   1.000
_cell.length_b   1.000
_cell.length_c   1.000
_cell.angle_alpha   90.00
_cell.angle_beta   90.00
_cell.angle_gamma   90.00
#
_symmetry.space_group_name_H-M   'P 1'
#
loop_
_entity.id
_entity.type
_entity.pdbx_description
1 polymer ?
#
loop_
_entity_poly.entity_id
_entity_poly.type
_entity_poly.pdbx_seq_one_letter_code
_entity_poly.pdbx_strand_id
1 'polypeptide(L)'
;MDCRNARAKVRIERIKANGGEHTQKEWLQLLEASTRCAVCNRAWDEIPLRPDGRYRHTWTKGHKIPILHGGTNKIGNIQAECYQCNFTKNAGKLKRDHLLTIDHQEKIKRKNDMAIKQERVSRRFSFILKSGVEVFPVLVKDSMTNNIAFRVTPGGTGSNLNINQDQVDEEAMVLRVLSHNYSVRCSSLDGKTTGLYKNGARSVEKVILAA
;
A
#
# COMPACT_ATOMS: atom_id res chain seq x y z
N MET A 1 -19.73 4.40 -16.85
CA MET A 1 -20.52 3.20 -16.48
C MET A 1 -20.56 3.12 -14.97
N ASP A 2 -21.75 3.05 -14.34
CA ASP A 2 -21.87 2.97 -12.88
C ASP A 2 -21.12 1.75 -12.35
N CYS A 3 -20.25 1.98 -11.36
CA CYS A 3 -19.45 0.96 -10.69
C CYS A 3 -20.31 -0.21 -10.16
N ARG A 4 -21.56 0.05 -9.80
CA ARG A 4 -22.52 -0.98 -9.37
C ARG A 4 -22.88 -1.95 -10.50
N ASN A 5 -23.14 -1.42 -11.70
CA ASN A 5 -23.50 -2.22 -12.88
C ASN A 5 -22.30 -3.03 -13.37
N ALA A 6 -21.09 -2.46 -13.31
CA ALA A 6 -19.86 -3.19 -13.64
C ALA A 6 -19.63 -4.39 -12.70
N ARG A 7 -19.79 -4.20 -11.37
CA ARG A 7 -19.67 -5.29 -10.39
C ARG A 7 -20.72 -6.38 -10.59
N ALA A 8 -21.95 -6.00 -10.95
CA ALA A 8 -23.02 -6.95 -11.23
C ALA A 8 -22.68 -7.84 -12.44
N LYS A 9 -22.17 -7.26 -13.54
CA LYS A 9 -21.73 -8.01 -14.74
C LYS A 9 -20.67 -9.06 -14.42
N VAL A 10 -19.58 -8.63 -13.76
CA VAL A 10 -18.49 -9.53 -13.34
C VAL A 10 -19.01 -10.66 -12.44
N ARG A 11 -19.97 -10.36 -11.56
CA ARG A 11 -20.57 -11.37 -10.69
C ARG A 11 -21.38 -12.40 -11.47
N ILE A 12 -22.16 -11.97 -12.46
CA ILE A 12 -22.97 -12.85 -13.32
C ILE A 12 -22.07 -13.77 -14.14
N GLU A 13 -21.01 -13.22 -14.73
CA GLU A 13 -20.01 -14.00 -15.48
C GLU A 13 -19.37 -15.08 -14.62
N ARG A 14 -19.02 -14.78 -13.36
CA ARG A 14 -18.48 -15.78 -12.42
C ARG A 14 -19.49 -16.85 -12.02
N ILE A 15 -20.77 -16.49 -11.82
CA ILE A 15 -21.81 -17.49 -11.57
C ILE A 15 -21.89 -18.46 -12.75
N LYS A 16 -21.91 -17.92 -13.98
CA LYS A 16 -21.94 -18.72 -15.21
C LYS A 16 -20.72 -19.63 -15.32
N ALA A 17 -19.53 -19.11 -15.01
CA ALA A 17 -18.28 -19.88 -15.06
C ALA A 17 -18.21 -20.99 -14.00
N ASN A 18 -18.62 -20.72 -12.76
CA ASN A 18 -18.61 -21.72 -11.69
C ASN A 18 -19.74 -22.75 -11.85
N GLY A 19 -20.80 -22.39 -12.55
CA GLY A 19 -21.94 -23.25 -12.85
C GLY A 19 -22.82 -23.56 -11.64
N GLY A 20 -23.79 -24.45 -11.89
CA GLY A 20 -24.82 -24.83 -10.93
C GLY A 20 -26.03 -23.89 -10.96
N GLU A 21 -27.18 -24.44 -10.63
CA GLU A 21 -28.45 -23.72 -10.59
C GLU A 21 -29.28 -24.26 -9.42
N HIS A 22 -30.26 -23.46 -9.01
CA HIS A 22 -31.27 -23.89 -8.05
C HIS A 22 -32.60 -23.22 -8.42
N THR A 23 -33.67 -23.91 -8.12
CA THR A 23 -35.05 -23.48 -8.32
C THR A 23 -35.51 -22.58 -7.17
N GLN A 24 -36.60 -21.85 -7.41
CA GLN A 24 -37.25 -21.09 -6.35
C GLN A 24 -37.78 -22.00 -5.23
N LYS A 25 -38.29 -23.18 -5.57
CA LYS A 25 -38.82 -24.16 -4.62
C LYS A 25 -37.72 -24.64 -3.65
N GLU A 26 -36.56 -25.02 -4.18
CA GLU A 26 -35.41 -25.44 -3.37
C GLU A 26 -34.95 -24.34 -2.41
N TRP A 27 -34.94 -23.08 -2.87
CA TRP A 27 -34.62 -21.95 -2.01
C TRP A 27 -35.66 -21.76 -0.89
N LEU A 28 -36.95 -21.83 -1.20
CA LEU A 28 -38.01 -21.65 -0.21
C LEU A 28 -37.96 -22.75 0.85
N GLN A 29 -37.74 -24.00 0.44
CA GLN A 29 -37.55 -25.13 1.36
C GLN A 29 -36.34 -24.93 2.27
N LEU A 30 -35.21 -24.47 1.71
CA LEU A 30 -34.01 -24.16 2.50
C LEU A 30 -34.29 -23.03 3.51
N LEU A 31 -35.00 -21.99 3.08
CA LEU A 31 -35.34 -20.84 3.92
C LEU A 31 -36.29 -21.23 5.05
N GLU A 32 -37.31 -22.03 4.77
CA GLU A 32 -38.26 -22.56 5.75
C GLU A 32 -37.56 -23.44 6.81
N ALA A 33 -36.61 -24.28 6.37
CA ALA A 33 -35.78 -25.07 7.27
C ALA A 33 -34.75 -24.24 8.07
N SER A 34 -34.52 -22.98 7.69
CA SER A 34 -33.55 -22.10 8.34
C SER A 34 -34.27 -21.13 9.28
N THR A 35 -34.26 -21.37 10.59
CA THR A 35 -34.87 -20.45 11.57
C THR A 35 -33.95 -19.29 11.98
N ARG A 36 -32.67 -19.36 11.61
CA ARG A 36 -31.61 -18.45 12.04
C ARG A 36 -30.61 -18.20 10.91
N CYS A 37 -29.81 -17.13 11.03
CA CYS A 37 -28.73 -16.84 10.10
C CYS A 37 -27.61 -17.89 10.17
N ALA A 38 -27.25 -18.48 9.03
CA ALA A 38 -26.20 -19.50 8.96
C ALA A 38 -24.79 -19.03 9.39
N VAL A 39 -24.55 -17.71 9.50
CA VAL A 39 -23.23 -17.13 9.84
C VAL A 39 -23.18 -16.65 11.29
N CYS A 40 -24.07 -15.73 11.69
CA CYS A 40 -24.07 -15.17 13.05
C CYS A 40 -25.03 -15.87 14.00
N ASN A 41 -25.80 -16.86 13.51
CA ASN A 41 -26.74 -17.63 14.30
C ASN A 41 -27.81 -16.81 15.01
N ARG A 42 -28.12 -15.56 14.62
CA ARG A 42 -29.28 -14.83 15.17
C ARG A 42 -30.59 -15.31 14.55
N ALA A 43 -31.66 -15.31 15.34
CA ALA A 43 -33.00 -15.58 14.83
C ALA A 43 -33.47 -14.45 13.90
N TRP A 44 -34.41 -14.74 12.99
CA TRP A 44 -34.79 -13.77 11.94
C TRP A 44 -35.53 -12.55 12.46
N ASP A 45 -36.22 -12.69 13.58
CA ASP A 45 -36.93 -11.66 14.35
C ASP A 45 -35.99 -10.76 15.16
N GLU A 46 -34.83 -11.28 15.58
CA GLU A 46 -33.77 -10.50 16.25
C GLU A 46 -32.95 -9.62 15.29
N ILE A 47 -33.04 -9.86 13.99
CA ILE A 47 -32.27 -9.12 12.99
C ILE A 47 -33.06 -7.86 12.61
N PRO A 48 -32.47 -6.65 12.72
CA PRO A 48 -33.16 -5.43 12.35
C PRO A 48 -33.51 -5.43 10.86
N LEU A 49 -34.62 -4.76 10.50
CA LEU A 49 -34.93 -4.50 9.10
C LEU A 49 -33.85 -3.63 8.46
N ARG A 50 -33.72 -3.74 7.14
CA ARG A 50 -32.76 -2.92 6.39
C ARG A 50 -33.21 -1.46 6.39
N PRO A 51 -32.28 -0.49 6.56
CA PRO A 51 -32.61 0.93 6.46
C PRO A 51 -33.19 1.33 5.09
N ASP A 52 -32.76 0.63 4.03
CA ASP A 52 -33.29 0.81 2.68
C ASP A 52 -34.59 0.01 2.51
N GLY A 53 -35.71 0.74 2.48
CA GLY A 53 -37.07 0.21 2.38
C GLY A 53 -37.37 -0.61 1.13
N ARG A 54 -36.48 -0.61 0.12
CA ARG A 54 -36.58 -1.54 -1.03
C ARG A 54 -36.48 -3.00 -0.60
N TYR A 55 -35.89 -3.28 0.56
CA TYR A 55 -35.66 -4.63 1.02
C TYR A 55 -36.54 -4.98 2.23
N ARG A 56 -37.55 -5.82 1.98
CA ARG A 56 -38.59 -6.18 2.97
C ARG A 56 -38.21 -7.29 3.96
N HIS A 57 -37.09 -7.98 3.73
CA HIS A 57 -36.70 -9.16 4.49
C HIS A 57 -35.31 -9.01 5.12
N THR A 58 -35.12 -9.62 6.28
CA THR A 58 -33.86 -9.64 7.04
C THR A 58 -32.85 -10.65 6.50
N TRP A 59 -33.35 -11.68 5.81
CA TRP A 59 -32.56 -12.72 5.16
C TRP A 59 -32.21 -12.41 3.70
N THR A 60 -31.19 -13.10 3.23
CA THR A 60 -30.64 -13.04 1.87
C THR A 60 -30.12 -14.42 1.45
N LYS A 61 -29.96 -14.62 0.13
CA LYS A 61 -29.29 -15.80 -0.42
C LYS A 61 -27.78 -15.63 -0.38
N GLY A 62 -27.11 -16.34 0.52
CA GLY A 62 -25.65 -16.43 0.60
C GLY A 62 -25.12 -17.71 -0.04
N HIS A 63 -23.82 -17.73 -0.34
CA HIS A 63 -23.12 -18.93 -0.81
C HIS A 63 -22.16 -19.41 0.29
N LYS A 64 -22.19 -20.68 0.69
CA LYS A 64 -21.30 -21.28 1.72
C LYS A 64 -19.84 -21.01 1.34
N ILE A 65 -19.43 -21.48 0.17
CA ILE A 65 -18.21 -21.08 -0.54
C ILE A 65 -18.56 -19.91 -1.46
N PRO A 66 -17.97 -18.71 -1.29
CA PRO A 66 -18.26 -17.56 -2.15
C PRO A 66 -17.98 -17.85 -3.63
N ILE A 67 -18.79 -17.25 -4.52
CA ILE A 67 -18.58 -17.31 -5.98
C ILE A 67 -17.19 -16.80 -6.38
N LEU A 68 -16.65 -15.79 -5.68
CA LEU A 68 -15.28 -15.31 -5.90
C LEU A 68 -14.21 -16.39 -5.65
N HIS A 69 -14.49 -17.36 -4.78
CA HIS A 69 -13.58 -18.44 -4.40
C HIS A 69 -13.97 -19.78 -5.06
N GLY A 70 -14.66 -19.74 -6.21
CA GLY A 70 -15.02 -20.94 -6.97
C GLY A 70 -16.28 -21.67 -6.48
N GLY A 71 -17.05 -21.09 -5.57
CA GLY A 71 -18.32 -21.68 -5.14
C GLY A 71 -19.34 -21.76 -6.29
N THR A 72 -20.13 -22.83 -6.34
CA THR A 72 -21.18 -23.02 -7.36
C THR A 72 -22.50 -22.37 -6.94
N ASN A 73 -23.44 -22.23 -7.87
CA ASN A 73 -24.79 -21.74 -7.58
C ASN A 73 -25.83 -22.86 -7.35
N LYS A 74 -25.36 -24.10 -7.12
CA LYS A 74 -26.18 -25.24 -6.70
C LYS A 74 -26.75 -25.03 -5.30
N ILE A 75 -27.96 -25.54 -5.03
CA ILE A 75 -28.62 -25.41 -3.73
C ILE A 75 -27.75 -25.86 -2.56
N GLY A 76 -26.95 -26.92 -2.73
CA GLY A 76 -26.04 -27.42 -1.69
C GLY A 76 -24.99 -26.40 -1.22
N ASN A 77 -24.64 -25.42 -2.06
CA ASN A 77 -23.76 -24.30 -1.73
C ASN A 77 -24.52 -23.03 -1.35
N ILE A 78 -25.85 -23.01 -1.39
CA ILE A 78 -26.66 -21.87 -0.92
C ILE A 78 -26.91 -22.01 0.58
N GLN A 79 -27.02 -20.88 1.27
CA GLN A 79 -27.47 -20.82 2.66
C GLN A 79 -28.22 -19.51 2.94
N ALA A 80 -29.13 -19.54 3.91
CA ALA A 80 -29.84 -18.34 4.36
C ALA A 80 -28.93 -17.53 5.31
N GLU A 81 -28.60 -16.30 4.91
CA GLU A 81 -27.77 -15.40 5.70
C GLU A 81 -28.51 -14.08 5.94
N CYS A 82 -28.30 -13.45 7.09
CA CYS A 82 -28.78 -12.10 7.31
C CYS A 82 -28.05 -11.11 6.40
N TYR A 83 -28.71 -10.00 6.07
CA TYR A 83 -28.14 -9.01 5.15
C TYR A 83 -26.79 -8.45 5.64
N GLN A 84 -26.61 -8.30 6.96
CA GLN A 84 -25.35 -7.82 7.55
C GLN A 84 -24.21 -8.80 7.25
N CYS A 85 -24.38 -10.08 7.57
CA CYS A 85 -23.37 -11.11 7.30
C CYS A 85 -23.07 -11.24 5.81
N ASN A 86 -24.09 -11.34 4.97
CA ASN A 86 -23.90 -11.53 3.54
C ASN A 86 -23.20 -10.32 2.89
N PHE A 87 -23.54 -9.10 3.31
CA PHE A 87 -22.92 -7.90 2.77
C PHE A 87 -21.48 -7.75 3.25
N THR A 88 -21.20 -8.01 4.54
CA THR A 88 -19.82 -8.02 5.05
C THR A 88 -18.96 -9.07 4.35
N LYS A 89 -19.49 -10.27 4.11
CA LYS A 89 -18.80 -11.35 3.38
C LYS A 89 -18.44 -10.93 1.95
N ASN A 90 -19.32 -10.19 1.28
CA ASN A 90 -19.16 -9.78 -0.12
C ASN A 90 -18.60 -8.36 -0.32
N ALA A 91 -18.40 -7.59 0.75
CA ALA A 91 -17.76 -6.28 0.70
C ALA A 91 -16.29 -6.36 0.22
N GLY A 92 -15.74 -7.58 0.14
CA GLY A 92 -14.32 -7.85 0.00
C GLY A 92 -13.63 -7.65 1.34
N LYS A 93 -12.42 -8.20 1.49
CA LYS A 93 -11.52 -7.61 2.47
C LYS A 93 -11.33 -6.17 1.98
N LEU A 94 -11.83 -5.18 2.73
CA LEU A 94 -11.08 -3.92 2.76
C LEU A 94 -9.64 -4.37 2.98
N LYS A 95 -8.70 -3.95 2.12
CA LYS A 95 -7.28 -4.12 2.44
C LYS A 95 -7.04 -3.37 3.75
N ARG A 96 -7.31 -4.05 4.86
CA ARG A 96 -6.81 -3.68 6.16
C ARG A 96 -5.43 -4.31 6.17
N ASP A 97 -4.51 -3.68 5.47
CA ASP A 97 -3.07 -3.89 5.64
C ASP A 97 -2.61 -3.41 7.04
N HIS A 98 -3.47 -3.50 8.07
CA HIS A 98 -3.31 -2.79 9.32
C HIS A 98 -3.99 -3.46 10.52
N LEU A 99 -3.82 -4.77 10.66
CA LEU A 99 -3.96 -5.46 11.95
C LEU A 99 -2.74 -6.36 12.21
N LEU A 100 -1.57 -5.93 11.76
CA LEU A 100 -0.34 -6.24 12.47
C LEU A 100 -0.25 -5.22 13.60
N THR A 101 0.01 -5.68 14.82
CA THR A 101 0.18 -4.82 16.00
C THR A 101 1.13 -3.66 15.66
N ILE A 102 0.83 -2.46 16.18
CA ILE A 102 1.63 -1.23 15.95
C ILE A 102 3.14 -1.51 16.08
N ASP A 103 3.52 -2.34 17.06
CA ASP A 103 4.91 -2.73 17.31
C ASP A 103 5.55 -3.58 16.19
N HIS A 104 4.79 -4.49 15.57
CA HIS A 104 5.31 -5.32 14.47
C HIS A 104 5.40 -4.54 13.15
N GLN A 105 4.46 -3.63 12.89
CA GLN A 105 4.52 -2.75 11.73
C GLN A 105 5.63 -1.72 11.84
N GLU A 106 5.87 -1.15 13.02
CA GLU A 106 7.04 -0.30 13.23
C GLU A 106 8.35 -1.08 13.06
N LYS A 107 8.43 -2.34 13.52
CA LYS A 107 9.64 -3.16 13.33
C LYS A 107 9.90 -3.51 11.87
N ILE A 108 8.87 -3.92 11.11
CA ILE A 108 9.00 -4.21 9.68
C ILE A 108 9.28 -2.92 8.89
N LYS A 109 8.58 -1.82 9.20
CA LYS A 109 8.82 -0.52 8.57
C LYS A 109 10.21 -0.01 8.88
N ARG A 110 10.70 -0.09 10.12
CA ARG A 110 12.09 0.28 10.48
C ARG A 110 13.10 -0.60 9.77
N LYS A 111 12.89 -1.92 9.67
CA LYS A 111 13.78 -2.83 8.94
C LYS A 111 13.80 -2.54 7.44
N ASN A 112 12.64 -2.36 6.81
CA ASN A 112 12.53 -2.06 5.39
C ASN A 112 13.02 -0.64 5.08
N ASP A 113 12.68 0.36 5.90
CA ASP A 113 13.22 1.72 5.78
C ASP A 113 14.74 1.72 5.97
N MET A 114 15.29 0.90 6.88
CA MET A 114 16.75 0.77 7.03
C MET A 114 17.40 0.11 5.82
N ALA A 115 16.86 -1.00 5.31
CA ALA A 115 17.41 -1.70 4.13
C ALA A 115 17.31 -0.82 2.87
N ILE A 116 16.18 -0.15 2.65
CA ILE A 116 15.96 0.77 1.53
C ILE A 116 16.82 2.04 1.69
N LYS A 117 17.05 2.54 2.91
CA LYS A 117 17.99 3.64 3.16
C LYS A 117 19.43 3.21 2.90
N GLN A 118 19.81 1.97 3.23
CA GLN A 118 21.16 1.46 2.96
C GLN A 118 21.45 1.33 1.47
N GLU A 119 20.50 0.87 0.65
CA GLU A 119 20.63 0.79 -0.81
C GLU A 119 20.59 2.17 -1.50
N ARG A 120 20.13 3.21 -0.81
CA ARG A 120 20.02 4.58 -1.36
C ARG A 120 21.17 5.49 -0.93
N VAL A 121 22.18 4.97 -0.25
CA VAL A 121 23.31 5.76 0.24
C VAL A 121 24.56 5.33 -0.52
N SER A 122 25.26 6.29 -1.12
CA SER A 122 26.61 6.05 -1.63
C SER A 122 27.60 6.03 -0.47
N ARG A 123 28.47 5.02 -0.44
CA ARG A 123 29.58 4.93 0.52
C ARG A 123 30.93 5.28 -0.11
N ARG A 124 30.97 5.76 -1.36
CA ARG A 124 32.22 6.12 -2.05
C ARG A 124 32.95 7.26 -1.35
N PHE A 125 32.21 8.17 -0.73
CA PHE A 125 32.73 9.20 0.16
C PHE A 125 31.64 9.69 1.13
N SER A 126 32.06 10.40 2.16
CA SER A 126 31.18 11.06 3.13
C SER A 126 31.70 12.44 3.50
N PHE A 127 30.83 13.27 4.08
CA PHE A 127 31.18 14.54 4.69
C PHE A 127 31.06 14.45 6.20
N ILE A 128 32.11 14.86 6.91
CA ILE A 128 32.03 15.15 8.34
C ILE A 128 31.65 16.62 8.49
N LEU A 129 30.52 16.87 9.15
CA LEU A 129 30.08 18.23 9.47
C LEU A 129 30.80 18.74 10.72
N LYS A 130 30.88 20.06 10.89
CA LYS A 130 31.45 20.68 12.11
C LYS A 130 30.74 20.31 13.41
N SER A 131 29.53 19.75 13.30
CA SER A 131 28.81 19.17 14.44
C SER A 131 29.31 17.77 14.83
N GLY A 132 30.26 17.19 14.10
CA GLY A 132 30.71 15.81 14.23
C GLY A 132 29.81 14.79 13.52
N VAL A 133 28.70 15.21 12.92
CA VAL A 133 27.78 14.31 12.21
C VAL A 133 28.35 13.94 10.85
N GLU A 134 28.37 12.65 10.54
CA GLU A 134 28.71 12.13 9.22
C GLU A 134 27.46 12.02 8.34
N VAL A 135 27.55 12.56 7.11
CA VAL A 135 26.49 12.48 6.11
C VAL A 135 27.01 11.93 4.80
N PHE A 136 26.16 11.17 4.11
CA PHE A 136 26.51 10.44 2.90
C PHE A 136 25.63 10.87 1.73
N PRO A 137 26.15 10.91 0.49
CA PRO A 137 25.33 11.15 -0.70
C PRO A 137 24.17 10.15 -0.78
N VAL A 138 22.98 10.62 -1.13
CA VAL A 138 21.78 9.78 -1.22
C VAL A 138 21.06 9.89 -2.57
N LEU A 139 20.55 8.76 -3.03
CA LEU A 139 19.60 8.66 -4.13
C LEU A 139 18.27 9.27 -3.71
N VAL A 140 17.74 10.17 -4.55
CA VAL A 140 16.46 10.84 -4.34
C VAL A 140 15.49 10.41 -5.42
N LYS A 141 14.30 9.96 -4.99
CA LYS A 141 13.22 9.64 -5.92
C LYS A 141 12.54 10.93 -6.40
N ASP A 142 12.46 11.09 -7.70
CA ASP A 142 11.66 12.13 -8.32
C ASP A 142 10.17 11.80 -8.25
N SER A 143 9.35 12.72 -7.74
CA SER A 143 7.91 12.50 -7.60
C SER A 143 7.15 12.53 -8.92
N MET A 144 7.66 13.25 -9.93
CA MET A 144 7.01 13.37 -11.24
C MET A 144 7.41 12.20 -12.14
N THR A 145 8.70 11.89 -12.24
CA THR A 145 9.21 10.87 -13.17
C THR A 145 9.35 9.49 -12.54
N ASN A 146 9.22 9.37 -11.20
CA ASN A 146 9.57 8.17 -10.42
C ASN A 146 11.03 7.70 -10.55
N ASN A 147 11.89 8.47 -11.24
CA ASN A 147 13.31 8.14 -11.38
C ASN A 147 14.05 8.24 -10.05
N ILE A 148 15.05 7.40 -9.83
CA ILE A 148 15.89 7.38 -8.62
C ILE A 148 17.32 7.66 -9.05
N ALA A 149 17.85 8.82 -8.68
CA ALA A 149 19.18 9.27 -9.08
C ALA A 149 19.81 10.15 -8.00
N PHE A 150 21.13 10.36 -8.09
CA PHE A 150 21.78 11.40 -7.27
C PHE A 150 21.45 12.76 -7.86
N ARG A 151 21.20 13.72 -6.97
CA ARG A 151 20.93 15.10 -7.35
C ARG A 151 22.12 15.97 -7.01
N VAL A 152 22.73 16.55 -8.05
CA VAL A 152 23.91 17.41 -7.91
C VAL A 152 23.63 18.80 -8.48
N THR A 153 24.28 19.82 -7.92
CA THR A 153 24.13 21.21 -8.36
C THR A 153 25.45 21.96 -8.21
N PRO A 154 25.83 22.86 -9.12
CA PRO A 154 27.06 23.65 -9.00
C PRO A 154 27.10 24.57 -7.76
N GLY A 155 25.94 24.79 -7.12
CA GLY A 155 25.78 25.68 -5.96
C GLY A 155 25.38 27.10 -6.36
N GLY A 156 24.93 27.89 -5.38
CA GLY A 156 24.44 29.26 -5.59
C GLY A 156 22.98 29.47 -5.15
N THR A 157 22.46 30.68 -5.33
CA THR A 157 21.08 31.04 -4.99
C THR A 157 20.09 30.22 -5.83
N GLY A 158 19.12 29.56 -5.18
CA GLY A 158 18.14 28.73 -5.88
C GLY A 158 18.56 27.29 -6.18
N SER A 159 19.72 26.85 -5.70
CA SER A 159 20.22 25.46 -5.81
C SER A 159 19.33 24.40 -5.16
N ASN A 160 18.39 24.81 -4.30
CA ASN A 160 17.39 23.91 -3.70
C ASN A 160 16.22 23.57 -4.63
N LEU A 161 16.02 24.30 -5.73
CA LEU A 161 14.93 24.06 -6.67
C LEU A 161 15.28 22.87 -7.56
N ASN A 162 14.31 21.97 -7.77
CA ASN A 162 14.49 20.76 -8.58
C ASN A 162 14.96 21.05 -10.01
N ILE A 163 14.55 22.19 -10.59
CA ILE A 163 14.91 22.60 -11.96
C ILE A 163 16.41 22.91 -12.14
N ASN A 164 17.12 23.19 -11.03
CA ASN A 164 18.53 23.57 -11.03
C ASN A 164 19.45 22.42 -10.55
N GLN A 165 18.93 21.19 -10.56
CA GLN A 165 19.63 20.00 -10.09
C GLN A 165 19.71 18.97 -11.22
N ASP A 166 20.92 18.51 -11.51
CA ASP A 166 21.14 17.43 -12.45
C ASP A 166 20.90 16.09 -11.75
N GLN A 167 20.23 15.18 -12.48
CA GLN A 167 20.06 13.79 -12.07
C GLN A 167 21.15 12.94 -12.72
N VAL A 168 21.98 12.30 -11.91
CA VAL A 168 23.17 11.57 -12.38
C VAL A 168 23.32 10.22 -11.66
N ASP A 169 24.09 9.32 -12.27
CA ASP A 169 24.55 8.08 -11.64
C ASP A 169 25.67 8.34 -10.59
N GLU A 170 26.15 7.28 -9.95
CA GLU A 170 27.15 7.38 -8.88
C GLU A 170 28.51 7.89 -9.38
N GLU A 171 28.99 7.40 -10.53
CA GLU A 171 30.31 7.77 -11.06
C GLU A 171 30.35 9.24 -11.44
N ALA A 172 29.33 9.72 -12.16
CA ALA A 172 29.20 11.12 -12.50
C ALA A 172 29.00 12.00 -11.26
N MET A 173 28.28 11.52 -10.24
CA MET A 173 28.12 12.22 -8.96
C MET A 173 29.47 12.39 -8.25
N VAL A 174 30.25 11.32 -8.10
CA VAL A 174 31.57 11.36 -7.44
C VAL A 174 32.50 12.34 -8.14
N LEU A 175 32.60 12.25 -9.48
CA LEU A 175 33.43 13.15 -10.28
C LEU A 175 33.02 14.63 -10.10
N ARG A 176 31.73 14.93 -10.19
CA ARG A 176 31.22 16.31 -10.09
C ARG A 176 31.42 16.90 -8.69
N VAL A 177 31.20 16.12 -7.65
CA VAL A 177 31.29 16.61 -6.27
C VAL A 177 32.75 16.79 -5.85
N LEU A 178 33.61 15.81 -6.12
CA LEU A 178 34.99 15.83 -5.67
C LEU A 178 35.90 16.69 -6.56
N SER A 179 35.69 16.67 -7.88
CA SER A 179 36.56 17.38 -8.83
C SER A 179 36.00 18.72 -9.29
N HIS A 180 34.67 18.86 -9.38
CA HIS A 180 34.03 20.08 -9.91
C HIS A 180 33.30 20.91 -8.85
N ASN A 181 33.45 20.58 -7.56
CA ASN A 181 32.90 21.33 -6.43
C ASN A 181 31.36 21.46 -6.44
N TYR A 182 30.66 20.47 -7.00
CA TYR A 182 29.20 20.41 -6.94
C TYR A 182 28.72 20.06 -5.53
N SER A 183 27.53 20.54 -5.18
CA SER A 183 26.78 20.08 -4.00
C SER A 183 25.92 18.87 -4.35
N VAL A 184 25.81 17.92 -3.44
CA VAL A 184 24.97 16.74 -3.57
C VAL A 184 24.03 16.60 -2.37
N ARG A 185 22.86 15.99 -2.59
CA ARG A 185 21.96 15.64 -1.49
C ARG A 185 22.60 14.57 -0.61
N CYS A 186 22.71 14.85 0.68
CA CYS A 186 23.18 13.90 1.67
C CYS A 186 22.20 13.69 2.82
N SER A 187 22.36 12.56 3.49
CA SER A 187 21.70 12.21 4.74
C SER A 187 22.67 11.54 5.71
N SER A 188 22.52 11.78 7.01
CA SER A 188 23.08 10.89 8.04
C SER A 188 22.38 9.52 7.96
N LEU A 189 23.04 8.46 8.45
CA LEU A 189 22.48 7.10 8.42
C LEU A 189 21.20 6.95 9.25
N ASP A 190 21.05 7.74 10.32
CA ASP A 190 19.83 7.80 11.12
C ASP A 190 18.73 8.67 10.49
N GLY A 191 19.04 9.40 9.43
CA GLY A 191 18.12 10.28 8.70
C GLY A 191 17.78 11.60 9.41
N LYS A 192 18.40 11.90 10.55
CA LYS A 192 18.12 13.13 11.31
C LYS A 192 18.72 14.37 10.68
N THR A 193 19.82 14.22 9.95
CA THR A 193 20.49 15.32 9.25
C THR A 193 20.40 15.09 7.76
N THR A 194 19.78 16.03 7.04
CA THR A 194 19.67 15.98 5.58
C THR A 194 19.94 17.36 5.01
N GLY A 195 20.49 17.43 3.79
CA GLY A 195 20.87 18.71 3.20
C GLY A 195 21.60 18.57 1.88
N LEU A 196 22.02 19.71 1.33
CA LEU A 196 22.97 19.77 0.22
C LEU A 196 24.35 20.10 0.81
N TYR A 197 25.35 19.30 0.45
CA TYR A 197 26.71 19.46 0.94
C TYR A 197 27.70 19.39 -0.21
N LYS A 198 28.78 20.15 -0.09
CA LYS A 198 29.93 20.17 -1.01
C LYS A 198 31.22 20.33 -0.24
N ASN A 199 32.33 19.99 -0.88
CA ASN A 199 33.65 20.19 -0.31
C ASN A 199 33.90 21.69 0.01
N GLY A 200 34.53 21.97 1.15
CA GLY A 200 34.82 23.34 1.59
C GLY A 200 33.61 24.20 1.99
N ALA A 201 32.40 23.65 2.03
CA ALA A 201 31.23 24.40 2.52
C ALA A 201 31.37 24.76 4.02
N ARG A 202 30.75 25.87 4.45
CA ARG A 202 30.86 26.38 5.85
C ARG A 202 30.53 25.33 6.92
N SER A 203 29.59 24.44 6.63
CA SER A 203 29.10 23.38 7.53
C SER A 203 29.93 22.10 7.50
N VAL A 204 30.79 21.92 6.49
CA VAL A 204 31.62 20.73 6.29
C VAL A 204 32.99 20.98 6.94
N GLU A 205 33.43 20.02 7.74
CA GLU A 205 34.76 20.00 8.35
C GLU A 205 35.76 19.28 7.45
N LYS A 206 35.43 18.09 6.96
CA LYS A 206 36.28 17.31 6.04
C LYS A 206 35.48 16.33 5.20
N VAL A 207 36.12 15.84 4.14
CA VAL A 207 35.62 14.76 3.27
C VAL A 207 36.40 13.48 3.59
N ILE A 208 35.71 12.35 3.73
CA ILE A 208 36.33 11.02 3.85
C ILE A 208 36.06 10.25 2.57
N LEU A 209 37.09 9.68 1.97
CA LEU A 209 36.97 8.78 0.83
C LEU A 209 36.95 7.35 1.34
N ALA A 210 36.09 6.49 0.78
CA ALA A 210 36.21 5.06 1.02
C ALA A 210 37.47 4.52 0.36
N ALA A 211 38.18 3.67 1.09
CA ALA A 211 39.34 2.92 0.61
C ALA A 211 38.93 1.89 -0.45
#